data_AF-A0A9W4JRF0-F1
#
_entry.id   AF-A0A9W4JRF0-F1
#
_cell.length_a   1.000
_cell.length_b   1.000
_cell.length_c   1.000
_cell.angle_alpha   90.00
_cell.angle_beta   90.00
_cell.angle_gamma   90.00
#
_symmetry.space_group_name_H-M   'P 1'
#
loop_
_entity.id
_entity.type
_entity.pdbx_description
1 polymer ?
#
loop_
_entity_poly.entity_id
_entity_poly.type
_entity_poly.pdbx_seq_one_letter_code
_entity_poly.pdbx_strand_id
1 'polypeptide(L)'
;MKRAALTAQKGSRQGQVCQLCQFSTSASKRGLPIARSSLVQSRTPISAFRAQPSQRIDRLTSLSSLVVRQFANSASTPGSDTTLKDIARDASALHESNTVASNEVVVDLLQRCQRVAELLSSRERDQTEESSGDEGNAISSLLDMEEKQIATKSNGQLQSSQNPDPRLAESVSKIAIAILKDEKVFISPEALASCTETLTLLRRAEHFPEIFHLYANKPVPEENSSPVKLLKPNPKSVNSAVPAELANKALGVAIEQKNLPLVLAIIDNTFCAPAFHRAKIFKKAGVPLIGLAAAPAACYAVASWAATFQNTMDPNVATGIAFAATLAYVGGTSSMGILAITTANDQMERVVWIPGIPLRQRWLREEERAAMDRVACAWGFKDPYMRGEEVGEEWASLREFIGMRGMILDKTELMVGME
;
A
#
# COMPACT_ATOMS: atom_id res chain seq x y z
N MET A 1 16.39 -48.66 -69.89
CA MET A 1 17.21 -47.56 -70.46
C MET A 1 16.31 -46.53 -71.13
N LYS A 2 16.00 -45.40 -70.48
CA LYS A 2 15.46 -44.21 -71.15
C LYS A 2 16.03 -42.96 -70.47
N ARG A 3 16.71 -42.16 -71.30
CA ARG A 3 17.39 -40.90 -70.97
C ARG A 3 16.32 -39.83 -70.68
N ALA A 4 16.45 -39.12 -69.56
CA ALA A 4 15.75 -37.86 -69.33
C ALA A 4 16.68 -36.72 -69.78
N ALA A 5 16.28 -36.04 -70.86
CA ALA A 5 16.97 -34.87 -71.37
C ALA A 5 16.55 -33.62 -70.59
N LEU A 6 17.55 -32.86 -70.16
CA LEU A 6 17.44 -31.56 -69.52
C LEU A 6 16.88 -30.53 -70.50
N THR A 7 15.86 -29.79 -70.10
CA THR A 7 15.50 -28.51 -70.73
C THR A 7 15.71 -27.40 -69.72
N ALA A 8 16.64 -26.51 -70.04
CA ALA A 8 17.05 -25.38 -69.23
C ALA A 8 15.97 -24.28 -69.22
N GLN A 9 15.59 -23.81 -68.03
CA GLN A 9 14.98 -22.49 -67.89
C GLN A 9 16.03 -21.49 -67.40
N LYS A 10 16.16 -20.46 -68.26
CA LYS A 10 17.03 -19.30 -68.22
C LYS A 10 16.64 -18.42 -67.03
N GLY A 11 17.63 -18.06 -66.22
CA GLY A 11 17.45 -17.39 -64.95
C GLY A 11 16.96 -15.95 -65.03
N SER A 12 16.25 -15.54 -63.98
CA SER A 12 16.28 -14.18 -63.46
C SER A 12 16.90 -14.22 -62.07
N ARG A 13 18.01 -13.51 -61.91
CA ARG A 13 18.79 -13.37 -60.68
C ARG A 13 17.89 -12.81 -59.56
N GLN A 14 17.56 -13.63 -58.58
CA GLN A 14 17.07 -13.15 -57.29
C GLN A 14 18.28 -12.70 -56.48
N GLY A 15 18.49 -11.39 -56.41
CA GLY A 15 19.33 -10.79 -55.38
C GLY A 15 18.70 -11.06 -54.02
N GLN A 16 19.50 -11.52 -53.07
CA GLN A 16 19.07 -11.76 -51.70
C GLN A 16 18.65 -10.43 -51.06
N VAL A 17 17.35 -10.26 -50.84
CA VAL A 17 16.80 -9.14 -50.08
C VAL A 17 16.56 -9.64 -48.64
N CYS A 18 17.10 -8.89 -47.68
CA CYS A 18 17.08 -9.16 -46.25
C CYS A 18 15.66 -9.38 -45.71
N GLN A 19 15.42 -10.52 -45.05
CA GLN A 19 14.14 -10.86 -44.42
C GLN A 19 13.72 -9.91 -43.28
N LEU A 20 14.61 -9.03 -42.79
CA LEU A 20 14.23 -8.00 -41.80
C LEU A 20 13.50 -6.79 -42.41
N CYS A 21 13.61 -6.53 -43.71
CA CYS A 21 12.93 -5.39 -44.35
C CYS A 21 11.47 -5.68 -44.73
N GLN A 22 11.02 -6.94 -44.64
CA GLN A 22 9.67 -7.35 -45.03
C GLN A 22 8.61 -7.08 -43.94
N PHE A 23 9.03 -6.85 -42.69
CA PHE A 23 8.12 -6.54 -41.57
C PHE A 23 7.71 -5.06 -41.49
N SER A 24 8.35 -4.17 -42.23
CA SER A 24 8.05 -2.73 -42.17
C SER A 24 7.04 -2.24 -43.21
N THR A 25 6.62 -3.07 -44.18
CA THR A 25 5.73 -2.65 -45.28
C THR A 25 4.32 -3.26 -45.27
N SER A 26 3.93 -4.01 -44.22
CA SER A 26 2.57 -4.57 -44.11
C SER A 26 1.74 -3.88 -43.02
N ALA A 27 1.59 -2.55 -43.10
CA ALA A 27 0.50 -1.84 -42.43
C ALA A 27 -0.69 -1.76 -43.38
N SER A 28 -1.59 -2.75 -43.30
CA SER A 28 -2.85 -2.78 -44.02
C SER A 28 -3.72 -1.59 -43.60
N LYS A 29 -3.97 -0.67 -44.53
CA LYS A 29 -4.94 0.42 -44.41
C LYS A 29 -6.35 -0.18 -44.21
N ARG A 30 -6.88 -0.15 -42.99
CA ARG A 30 -8.33 -0.21 -42.76
C ARG A 30 -8.85 1.22 -42.72
N GLY A 31 -9.53 1.61 -43.79
CA GLY A 31 -10.21 2.89 -43.90
C GLY A 31 -11.41 2.94 -42.95
N LEU A 32 -11.45 3.99 -42.13
CA LEU A 32 -12.66 4.45 -41.46
C LEU A 32 -13.40 5.39 -42.42
N PRO A 33 -14.73 5.26 -42.60
CA PRO A 33 -15.46 6.18 -43.47
C PRO A 33 -15.60 7.56 -42.81
N ILE A 34 -15.11 8.57 -43.52
CA ILE A 34 -15.37 9.99 -43.28
C ILE A 34 -16.83 10.28 -43.68
N ALA A 35 -17.69 10.56 -42.71
CA ALA A 35 -19.00 11.14 -42.97
C ALA A 35 -18.89 12.67 -42.93
N ARG A 36 -19.08 13.29 -44.10
CA ARG A 36 -19.22 14.74 -44.27
C ARG A 36 -20.58 15.21 -43.75
N SER A 37 -20.55 16.34 -43.06
CA SER A 37 -21.69 17.12 -42.59
C SER A 37 -22.61 17.60 -43.72
N SER A 38 -23.93 17.54 -43.51
CA SER A 38 -24.91 18.41 -44.18
C SER A 38 -25.60 19.27 -43.12
N LEU A 39 -25.39 20.58 -43.22
CA LEU A 39 -26.16 21.63 -42.56
C LEU A 39 -27.64 21.51 -42.93
N VAL A 40 -28.53 21.39 -41.94
CA VAL A 40 -29.90 21.90 -42.05
C VAL A 40 -30.21 22.69 -40.79
N GLN A 41 -30.70 23.89 -41.06
CA GLN A 41 -30.94 25.01 -40.18
C GLN A 41 -32.42 24.96 -39.73
N SER A 42 -32.70 25.00 -38.44
CA SER A 42 -34.04 25.35 -37.95
C SER A 42 -33.96 26.05 -36.59
N ARG A 43 -34.56 27.25 -36.56
CA ARG A 43 -34.56 28.27 -35.51
C ARG A 43 -35.53 27.94 -34.36
N THR A 44 -35.06 28.09 -33.11
CA THR A 44 -35.69 28.69 -31.88
C THR A 44 -37.05 28.15 -31.35
N PRO A 45 -37.50 28.43 -30.09
CA PRO A 45 -36.92 29.32 -29.04
C PRO A 45 -36.86 28.75 -27.58
N ILE A 46 -35.90 29.32 -26.82
CA ILE A 46 -35.98 29.89 -25.46
C ILE A 46 -36.98 29.27 -24.44
N SER A 47 -36.44 28.67 -23.38
CA SER A 47 -37.04 28.75 -22.03
C SER A 47 -35.95 28.69 -20.94
N ALA A 48 -36.21 29.40 -19.85
CA ALA A 48 -35.27 29.96 -18.91
C ALA A 48 -34.63 28.96 -17.93
N PHE A 49 -33.30 29.04 -17.75
CA PHE A 49 -32.64 28.56 -16.54
C PHE A 49 -32.32 29.75 -15.63
N ARG A 50 -33.09 29.81 -14.54
CA ARG A 50 -33.00 30.76 -13.45
C ARG A 50 -31.83 30.37 -12.54
N ALA A 51 -30.78 31.18 -12.52
CA ALA A 51 -29.73 31.11 -11.52
C ALA A 51 -30.30 31.52 -10.15
N GLN A 52 -30.15 30.67 -9.14
CA GLN A 52 -30.35 31.05 -7.74
C GLN A 52 -29.00 31.37 -7.09
N PRO A 53 -28.86 32.53 -6.42
CA PRO A 53 -27.68 32.87 -5.66
C PRO A 53 -27.69 32.24 -4.26
N SER A 54 -26.53 31.75 -3.86
CA SER A 54 -26.18 31.33 -2.50
C SER A 54 -26.25 32.53 -1.54
N GLN A 55 -27.13 32.47 -0.53
CA GLN A 55 -27.12 33.40 0.60
C GLN A 55 -26.58 32.70 1.85
N ARG A 56 -25.46 33.26 2.33
CA ARG A 56 -24.91 33.16 3.67
C ARG A 56 -25.85 33.87 4.64
N ILE A 57 -26.27 33.20 5.72
CA ILE A 57 -26.81 33.86 6.92
C ILE A 57 -26.27 33.14 8.16
N ASP A 58 -25.55 33.89 8.98
CA ASP A 58 -25.22 33.62 10.38
C ASP A 58 -26.50 33.58 11.24
N ARG A 59 -26.56 32.69 12.23
CA ARG A 59 -27.20 33.00 13.52
C ARG A 59 -26.80 32.07 14.65
N LEU A 60 -26.30 32.70 15.70
CA LEU A 60 -26.02 32.19 17.04
C LEU A 60 -27.29 31.81 17.81
N THR A 61 -27.07 30.86 18.75
CA THR A 61 -27.73 30.64 20.05
C THR A 61 -29.24 30.43 20.10
N SER A 62 -29.63 29.21 20.50
CA SER A 62 -30.70 29.02 21.47
C SER A 62 -30.47 27.76 22.29
N LEU A 63 -30.42 27.96 23.61
CA LEU A 63 -30.44 26.95 24.65
C LEU A 63 -31.81 26.27 24.68
N SER A 64 -31.85 24.94 24.79
CA SER A 64 -32.72 24.24 25.75
C SER A 64 -32.43 22.73 25.74
N SER A 65 -32.19 22.25 26.94
CA SER A 65 -32.09 20.89 27.45
C SER A 65 -33.01 19.85 26.79
N LEU A 66 -32.53 18.61 26.68
CA LEU A 66 -33.25 17.39 27.10
C LEU A 66 -32.27 16.20 27.26
N VAL A 67 -32.03 15.83 28.52
CA VAL A 67 -31.76 14.48 29.06
C VAL A 67 -30.63 13.66 28.41
N VAL A 68 -29.41 13.87 28.89
CA VAL A 68 -28.32 12.88 28.83
C VAL A 68 -28.45 11.96 30.05
N ARG A 69 -28.72 10.68 29.81
CA ARG A 69 -28.50 9.62 30.79
C ARG A 69 -26.99 9.51 31.03
N GLN A 70 -26.53 10.02 32.16
CA GLN A 70 -25.21 9.72 32.70
C GLN A 70 -25.12 8.22 32.97
N PHE A 71 -24.40 7.49 32.12
CA PHE A 71 -23.73 6.28 32.59
C PHE A 71 -22.53 6.73 33.40
N ALA A 72 -22.57 6.38 34.68
CA ALA A 72 -21.51 6.64 35.63
C ALA A 72 -20.22 5.94 35.16
N ASN A 73 -19.20 6.74 34.88
CA ASN A 73 -17.81 6.29 34.86
C ASN A 73 -17.46 5.76 36.26
N SER A 74 -17.55 4.45 36.43
CA SER A 74 -16.78 3.74 37.44
C SER A 74 -15.45 3.39 36.80
N ALA A 75 -14.44 4.22 37.09
CA ALA A 75 -13.05 3.87 36.90
C ALA A 75 -12.71 2.72 37.85
N SER A 76 -12.98 1.50 37.41
CA SER A 76 -12.39 0.29 37.94
C SER A 76 -11.92 -0.48 36.73
N THR A 77 -10.60 -0.54 36.54
CA THR A 77 -9.94 -1.38 35.53
C THR A 77 -10.45 -2.81 35.74
N PRO A 78 -11.35 -3.33 34.89
CA PRO A 78 -11.67 -4.74 34.92
C PRO A 78 -10.43 -5.46 34.38
N GLY A 79 -10.06 -6.60 34.95
CA GLY A 79 -8.93 -7.38 34.45
C GLY A 79 -9.03 -7.57 32.93
N SER A 80 -7.91 -7.52 32.22
CA SER A 80 -7.83 -7.75 30.76
C SER A 80 -8.58 -9.03 30.34
N ASP A 81 -8.67 -10.01 31.23
CA ASP A 81 -9.38 -11.27 31.00
C ASP A 81 -10.90 -11.14 30.95
N THR A 82 -11.51 -10.21 31.72
CA THR A 82 -12.96 -10.02 31.69
C THR A 82 -13.37 -9.25 30.44
N THR A 83 -12.60 -8.24 30.05
CA THR A 83 -12.85 -7.48 28.82
C THR A 83 -12.64 -8.35 27.58
N LEU A 84 -11.67 -9.27 27.59
CA LEU A 84 -11.48 -10.25 26.51
C LEU A 84 -12.65 -11.25 26.39
N LYS A 85 -13.21 -11.72 27.51
CA LYS A 85 -14.40 -12.59 27.49
C LYS A 85 -15.64 -11.87 26.99
N ASP A 86 -15.73 -10.56 27.20
CA ASP A 86 -16.82 -9.74 26.68
C ASP A 86 -16.65 -9.54 25.16
N ILE A 87 -15.43 -9.23 24.70
CA ILE A 87 -15.11 -9.13 23.27
C ILE A 87 -15.35 -10.47 22.55
N ALA A 88 -14.98 -11.60 23.16
CA ALA A 88 -15.20 -12.92 22.58
C ALA A 88 -16.70 -13.26 22.48
N ARG A 89 -17.50 -12.84 23.46
CA ARG A 89 -18.97 -12.98 23.42
C ARG A 89 -19.58 -12.10 22.34
N ASP A 90 -19.15 -10.85 22.22
CA ASP A 90 -19.61 -9.92 21.19
C ASP A 90 -19.23 -10.43 19.79
N ALA A 91 -18.02 -10.95 19.60
CA ALA A 91 -17.58 -11.56 18.35
C ALA A 91 -18.40 -12.82 17.98
N SER A 92 -18.71 -13.67 18.97
CA SER A 92 -19.55 -14.84 18.76
C SER A 92 -21.00 -14.46 18.42
N ALA A 93 -21.54 -13.40 19.06
CA ALA A 93 -22.86 -12.87 18.75
C ALA A 93 -22.93 -12.28 17.33
N LEU A 94 -21.86 -11.68 16.84
CA LEU A 94 -21.77 -11.24 15.44
C LEU A 94 -21.78 -12.42 14.46
N HIS A 95 -21.07 -13.49 14.78
CA HIS A 95 -21.04 -14.71 13.97
C HIS A 95 -22.44 -15.36 13.86
N GLU A 96 -23.17 -15.41 14.97
CA GLU A 96 -24.53 -15.97 15.07
C GLU A 96 -25.59 -15.06 14.44
N SER A 97 -25.35 -13.75 14.36
CA SER A 97 -26.30 -12.83 13.73
C SER A 97 -26.43 -13.09 12.22
N ASN A 98 -27.67 -13.13 11.73
CA ASN A 98 -27.98 -13.34 10.30
C ASN A 98 -27.99 -12.03 9.49
N THR A 99 -27.69 -10.90 10.13
CA THR A 99 -27.67 -9.56 9.54
C THR A 99 -26.23 -9.13 9.28
N VAL A 100 -25.99 -8.39 8.19
CA VAL A 100 -24.68 -7.79 7.89
C VAL A 100 -24.26 -6.93 9.08
N ALA A 101 -23.10 -7.21 9.66
CA ALA A 101 -22.57 -6.44 10.78
C ALA A 101 -22.27 -5.01 10.31
N SER A 102 -22.70 -4.01 11.08
CA SER A 102 -22.38 -2.61 10.77
C SER A 102 -20.88 -2.37 10.93
N ASN A 103 -20.32 -1.60 9.99
CA ASN A 103 -18.88 -1.31 9.97
C ASN A 103 -18.38 -0.67 11.28
N GLU A 104 -19.20 0.19 11.89
CA GLU A 104 -18.89 0.88 13.15
C GLU A 104 -18.70 -0.09 14.31
N VAL A 105 -19.55 -1.13 14.43
CA VAL A 105 -19.45 -2.11 15.53
C VAL A 105 -18.19 -2.96 15.38
N VAL A 106 -17.81 -3.31 14.15
CA VAL A 106 -16.59 -4.08 13.87
C VAL A 106 -15.34 -3.26 14.21
N VAL A 107 -15.32 -1.98 13.84
CA VAL A 107 -14.21 -1.08 14.16
C VAL A 107 -14.10 -0.87 15.67
N ASP A 108 -15.21 -0.65 16.37
CA ASP A 108 -15.22 -0.49 17.83
C ASP A 108 -14.67 -1.72 18.56
N LEU A 109 -15.05 -2.92 18.13
CA LEU A 109 -14.54 -4.18 18.70
C LEU A 109 -13.04 -4.35 18.45
N LEU A 110 -12.56 -4.02 17.25
CA LEU A 110 -11.13 -4.07 16.93
C LEU A 110 -10.32 -3.03 17.71
N GLN A 111 -10.86 -1.83 17.92
CA GLN A 111 -10.23 -0.82 18.77
C GLN A 111 -10.19 -1.23 20.24
N ARG A 112 -11.18 -1.99 20.73
CA ARG A 112 -11.11 -2.59 22.07
C ARG A 112 -10.02 -3.66 22.13
N CYS A 113 -9.86 -4.48 21.09
CA CYS A 113 -8.76 -5.45 20.99
C CYS A 113 -7.40 -4.74 20.99
N GLN A 114 -7.28 -3.63 20.25
CA GLN A 114 -6.08 -2.80 20.21
C GLN A 114 -5.71 -2.27 21.59
N ARG A 115 -6.67 -1.69 22.33
CA ARG A 115 -6.46 -1.21 23.70
C ARG A 115 -5.97 -2.31 24.63
N VAL A 116 -6.50 -3.53 24.51
CA VAL A 116 -6.02 -4.67 25.31
C VAL A 116 -4.59 -5.06 24.90
N ALA A 117 -4.27 -5.07 23.61
CA ALA A 117 -2.92 -5.35 23.13
C ALA A 117 -1.90 -4.28 23.56
N GLU A 118 -2.29 -3.00 23.58
CA GLU A 118 -1.45 -1.91 24.09
C GLU A 118 -1.11 -2.12 25.56
N LEU A 119 -2.10 -2.46 26.40
CA LEU A 119 -1.88 -2.76 27.81
C LEU A 119 -0.94 -3.95 28.02
N LEU A 120 -1.05 -5.00 27.19
CA LEU A 120 -0.14 -6.14 27.22
C LEU A 120 1.28 -5.75 26.80
N SER A 121 1.43 -4.93 25.75
CA SER A 121 2.74 -4.47 25.25
C SER A 121 3.44 -3.50 26.21
N SER A 122 2.69 -2.65 26.92
CA SER A 122 3.24 -1.73 27.92
C SER A 122 3.75 -2.51 29.12
N ARG A 123 3.01 -3.53 29.57
CA ARG A 123 3.48 -4.46 30.62
C ARG A 123 4.78 -5.18 30.23
N GLU A 124 4.95 -5.55 28.97
CA GLU A 124 6.18 -6.18 28.47
C GLU A 124 7.37 -5.20 28.44
N ARG A 125 7.14 -3.94 28.04
CA ARG A 125 8.17 -2.89 28.06
C ARG A 125 8.62 -2.53 29.47
N ASP A 126 7.68 -2.37 30.40
CA ASP A 126 8.00 -2.04 31.81
C ASP A 126 8.85 -3.15 32.45
N GLN A 127 8.53 -4.43 32.18
CA GLN A 127 9.33 -5.57 32.65
C GLN A 127 10.74 -5.64 32.02
N THR A 128 10.88 -5.21 30.76
CA THR A 128 12.17 -5.20 30.06
C THR A 128 13.07 -4.08 30.58
N GLU A 129 12.52 -2.87 30.78
CA GLU A 129 13.28 -1.72 31.28
C GLU A 129 13.68 -1.86 32.75
N GLU A 130 12.83 -2.44 33.61
CA GLU A 130 13.20 -2.79 34.99
C GLU A 130 14.31 -3.85 35.05
N SER A 131 14.47 -4.69 34.02
CA SER A 131 15.54 -5.69 33.94
C SER A 131 16.87 -5.14 33.39
N SER A 132 16.85 -4.07 32.58
CA SER A 132 18.05 -3.49 31.97
C SER A 132 18.59 -2.25 32.69
N GLY A 133 17.83 -1.67 33.61
CA GLY A 133 18.20 -0.46 34.35
C GLY A 133 19.04 -0.69 35.62
N ASP A 134 19.34 -1.94 35.99
CA ASP A 134 19.94 -2.26 37.29
C ASP A 134 21.25 -3.07 37.16
N GLU A 135 22.26 -2.51 36.49
CA GLU A 135 23.64 -3.02 36.53
C GLU A 135 24.31 -2.87 37.93
N GLY A 136 23.57 -2.52 38.97
CA GLY A 136 24.07 -2.29 40.34
C GLY A 136 23.75 -3.36 41.38
N ASN A 137 22.96 -4.40 41.07
CA ASN A 137 22.17 -5.04 42.14
C ASN A 137 22.26 -6.56 42.29
N ALA A 138 23.45 -7.13 42.10
CA ALA A 138 23.71 -8.50 42.53
C ALA A 138 23.62 -8.68 44.07
N ILE A 139 23.71 -7.57 44.84
CA ILE A 139 23.76 -7.59 46.30
C ILE A 139 22.36 -7.52 46.94
N SER A 140 21.40 -6.76 46.39
CA SER A 140 20.04 -6.76 46.97
C SER A 140 19.24 -8.02 46.67
N SER A 141 19.58 -8.77 45.61
CA SER A 141 18.99 -10.10 45.38
C SER A 141 19.46 -11.14 46.42
N LEU A 142 20.64 -10.95 47.00
CA LEU A 142 21.15 -11.77 48.12
C LEU A 142 20.52 -11.37 49.48
N LEU A 143 20.27 -10.08 49.70
CA LEU A 143 19.61 -9.58 50.91
C LEU A 143 18.12 -9.96 50.95
N ASP A 144 17.43 -9.97 49.80
CA ASP A 144 16.03 -10.40 49.70
C ASP A 144 15.86 -11.93 49.88
N MET A 145 16.94 -12.70 49.73
CA MET A 145 16.97 -14.13 50.09
C MET A 145 17.19 -14.38 51.58
N GLU A 146 17.84 -13.48 52.31
CA GLU A 146 18.11 -13.61 53.75
C GLU A 146 16.91 -13.17 54.60
N GLU A 147 16.17 -12.15 54.17
CA GLU A 147 14.97 -11.67 54.89
C GLU A 147 13.78 -12.65 54.78
N LYS A 148 13.73 -13.48 53.73
CA LYS A 148 12.65 -14.46 53.52
C LYS A 148 12.78 -15.75 54.35
N GLN A 149 13.92 -16.01 55.00
CA GLN A 149 14.10 -17.22 55.82
C GLN A 149 13.52 -17.11 57.24
N ILE A 150 13.19 -15.90 57.72
CA ILE A 150 12.62 -15.72 59.08
C ILE A 150 11.08 -15.75 59.07
N ALA A 151 10.45 -15.66 57.89
CA ALA A 151 8.99 -15.60 57.75
C ALA A 151 8.36 -16.90 57.18
N THR A 152 8.80 -18.08 57.61
CA THR A 152 8.05 -19.32 57.35
C THR A 152 6.91 -19.50 58.37
N LYS A 153 5.73 -18.98 58.02
CA LYS A 153 4.38 -19.55 58.28
C LYS A 153 3.27 -18.56 57.89
N SER A 154 2.99 -18.45 56.60
CA SER A 154 1.62 -18.17 56.13
C SER A 154 1.45 -18.74 54.73
N ASN A 155 0.22 -19.19 54.44
CA ASN A 155 -0.14 -20.05 53.31
C ASN A 155 0.28 -19.48 51.95
N GLY A 156 0.93 -20.35 51.17
CA GLY A 156 1.41 -20.05 49.83
C GLY A 156 0.28 -19.93 48.81
N GLN A 157 0.22 -18.76 48.17
CA GLN A 157 -0.06 -18.62 46.75
C GLN A 157 0.68 -17.37 46.27
N LEU A 158 2.02 -17.39 46.33
CA LEU A 158 2.82 -16.42 45.59
C LEU A 158 2.78 -16.83 44.12
N GLN A 159 1.99 -16.10 43.34
CA GLN A 159 2.06 -16.14 41.89
C GLN A 159 3.45 -15.67 41.48
N SER A 160 4.22 -16.64 40.99
CA SER A 160 5.45 -16.46 40.23
C SER A 160 5.26 -15.36 39.18
N SER A 161 6.26 -14.48 39.08
CA SER A 161 6.45 -13.45 38.08
C SER A 161 5.89 -13.86 36.70
N GLN A 162 4.68 -13.39 36.40
CA GLN A 162 4.02 -13.66 35.13
C GLN A 162 4.58 -12.68 34.10
N ASN A 163 5.47 -13.20 33.25
CA ASN A 163 5.50 -12.89 31.83
C ASN A 163 4.07 -12.64 31.34
N PRO A 164 3.81 -11.67 30.44
CA PRO A 164 2.48 -11.54 29.85
C PRO A 164 2.06 -12.91 29.29
N ASP A 165 0.92 -13.44 29.75
CA ASP A 165 0.52 -14.79 29.39
C ASP A 165 0.46 -14.90 27.85
N PRO A 166 1.35 -15.66 27.20
CA PRO A 166 1.39 -15.77 25.74
C PRO A 166 0.06 -16.30 25.19
N ARG A 167 -0.71 -16.98 26.04
CA ARG A 167 -2.07 -17.49 25.81
C ARG A 167 -3.09 -16.37 25.65
N LEU A 168 -2.97 -15.27 26.40
CA LEU A 168 -3.87 -14.12 26.29
C LEU A 168 -3.61 -13.39 24.97
N ALA A 169 -2.35 -13.08 24.67
CA ALA A 169 -1.95 -12.51 23.38
C ALA A 169 -2.41 -13.38 22.20
N GLU A 170 -2.29 -14.71 22.32
CA GLU A 170 -2.78 -15.66 21.33
C GLU A 170 -4.30 -15.57 21.18
N SER A 171 -5.04 -15.53 22.28
CA SER A 171 -6.50 -15.42 22.25
C SER A 171 -6.96 -14.12 21.58
N VAL A 172 -6.31 -12.98 21.87
CA VAL A 172 -6.63 -11.68 21.25
C VAL A 172 -6.39 -11.75 19.73
N SER A 173 -5.24 -12.27 19.32
CA SER A 173 -4.91 -12.41 17.90
C SER A 173 -5.90 -13.33 17.19
N LYS A 174 -6.25 -14.48 17.78
CA LYS A 174 -7.22 -15.42 17.24
C LYS A 174 -8.61 -14.81 17.09
N ILE A 175 -9.06 -14.05 18.09
CA ILE A 175 -10.36 -13.37 18.05
C ILE A 175 -10.37 -12.31 16.95
N ALA A 176 -9.35 -11.45 16.89
CA ALA A 176 -9.25 -10.41 15.85
C ALA A 176 -9.23 -11.02 14.44
N ILE A 177 -8.51 -12.13 14.26
CA ILE A 177 -8.45 -12.86 12.99
C ILE A 177 -9.79 -13.53 12.66
N ALA A 178 -10.45 -14.15 13.64
CA ALA A 178 -11.75 -14.79 13.45
C ALA A 178 -12.79 -13.78 12.94
N ILE A 179 -12.85 -12.60 13.56
CA ILE A 179 -13.74 -11.50 13.15
C ILE A 179 -13.50 -11.10 11.68
N LEU A 180 -12.23 -11.03 11.26
CA LEU A 180 -11.89 -10.66 9.88
C LEU A 180 -12.14 -11.78 8.87
N LYS A 181 -12.04 -13.05 9.28
CA LYS A 181 -12.30 -14.21 8.42
C LYS A 181 -13.78 -14.42 8.13
N ASP A 182 -14.66 -13.91 8.98
CA ASP A 182 -16.11 -14.06 8.82
C ASP A 182 -16.62 -13.44 7.51
N GLU A 183 -17.27 -14.24 6.66
CA GLU A 183 -17.74 -13.83 5.32
C GLU A 183 -18.72 -12.64 5.36
N LYS A 184 -19.42 -12.46 6.48
CA LYS A 184 -20.45 -11.43 6.70
C LYS A 184 -19.88 -10.05 7.03
N VAL A 185 -18.59 -9.96 7.36
CA VAL A 185 -17.95 -8.72 7.82
C VAL A 185 -17.29 -8.01 6.64
N PHE A 186 -17.69 -6.77 6.36
CA PHE A 186 -16.95 -5.93 5.42
C PHE A 186 -15.65 -5.45 6.08
N ILE A 187 -14.52 -5.66 5.39
CA ILE A 187 -13.23 -5.19 5.89
C ILE A 187 -13.05 -3.74 5.42
N SER A 188 -13.38 -2.80 6.30
CA SER A 188 -13.03 -1.39 6.14
C SER A 188 -11.51 -1.19 6.21
N PRO A 189 -10.93 -0.20 5.50
CA PRO A 189 -9.51 0.14 5.66
C PRO A 189 -9.14 0.50 7.10
N GLU A 190 -10.06 1.07 7.88
CA GLU A 190 -9.84 1.37 9.31
C GLU A 190 -9.79 0.10 10.15
N ALA A 191 -10.68 -0.86 9.87
CA ALA A 191 -10.67 -2.17 10.53
C ALA A 191 -9.36 -2.93 10.22
N LEU A 192 -8.89 -2.86 8.97
CA LEU A 192 -7.59 -3.42 8.60
C LEU A 192 -6.45 -2.73 9.37
N ALA A 193 -6.47 -1.39 9.48
CA ALA A 193 -5.46 -0.65 10.22
C ALA A 193 -5.40 -1.07 11.69
N SER A 194 -6.51 -1.02 12.42
CA SER A 194 -6.56 -1.43 13.84
C SER A 194 -6.15 -2.88 14.05
N CYS A 195 -6.55 -3.80 13.15
CA CYS A 195 -6.12 -5.19 13.26
C CYS A 195 -4.62 -5.34 13.02
N THR A 196 -4.08 -4.71 11.97
CA THR A 196 -2.63 -4.78 11.70
C THR A 196 -1.83 -4.18 12.85
N GLU A 197 -2.26 -3.05 13.42
CA GLU A 197 -1.63 -2.45 14.58
C GLU A 197 -1.66 -3.38 15.79
N THR A 198 -2.81 -3.98 16.08
CA THR A 198 -2.95 -4.99 17.14
C THR A 198 -1.97 -6.15 16.93
N LEU A 199 -1.87 -6.70 15.72
CA LEU A 199 -0.96 -7.80 15.42
C LEU A 199 0.51 -7.40 15.49
N THR A 200 0.84 -6.15 15.10
CA THR A 200 2.21 -5.64 15.23
C THR A 200 2.61 -5.43 16.69
N LEU A 201 1.70 -4.95 17.53
CA LEU A 201 1.93 -4.79 18.98
C LEU A 201 2.14 -6.14 19.66
N LEU A 202 1.42 -7.17 19.22
CA LEU A 202 1.56 -8.54 19.72
C LEU A 202 2.76 -9.29 19.10
N ARG A 203 3.53 -8.65 18.22
CA ARG A 203 4.67 -9.23 17.47
C ARG A 203 4.32 -10.57 16.80
N ARG A 204 3.15 -10.68 16.16
CA ARG A 204 2.72 -11.90 15.45
C ARG A 204 2.57 -11.67 13.96
N ALA A 205 3.57 -12.08 13.17
CA ALA A 205 3.56 -11.88 11.72
C ALA A 205 2.87 -12.98 10.91
N GLU A 206 2.63 -14.17 11.49
CA GLU A 206 2.16 -15.39 10.79
C GLU A 206 0.89 -15.19 9.96
N HIS A 207 0.00 -14.33 10.42
CA HIS A 207 -1.32 -14.15 9.83
C HIS A 207 -1.43 -12.95 8.88
N PHE A 208 -0.37 -12.14 8.72
CA PHE A 208 -0.41 -10.99 7.81
C PHE A 208 -0.67 -11.34 6.35
N PRO A 209 0.02 -12.33 5.74
CA PRO A 209 -0.21 -12.67 4.33
C PRO A 209 -1.66 -13.09 4.07
N GLU A 210 -2.24 -13.87 4.98
CA GLU A 210 -3.62 -14.34 4.89
C GLU A 210 -4.61 -13.17 4.98
N ILE A 211 -4.43 -12.27 5.95
CA ILE A 211 -5.31 -11.10 6.13
C ILE A 211 -5.25 -10.16 4.93
N PHE A 212 -4.06 -9.89 4.39
CA PHE A 212 -3.91 -9.03 3.21
C PHE A 212 -4.50 -9.68 1.95
N HIS A 213 -4.33 -11.00 1.79
CA HIS A 213 -4.97 -11.75 0.72
C HIS A 213 -6.51 -11.71 0.84
N LEU A 214 -7.05 -11.85 2.06
CA LEU A 214 -8.48 -11.73 2.33
C LEU A 214 -8.99 -10.32 2.02
N TYR A 215 -8.28 -9.26 2.42
CA TYR A 215 -8.67 -7.88 2.11
C TYR A 215 -8.87 -7.64 0.60
N ALA A 216 -8.01 -8.22 -0.24
CA ALA A 216 -8.11 -8.09 -1.68
C ALA A 216 -9.21 -8.94 -2.31
N ASN A 217 -9.47 -10.14 -1.78
CA ASN A 217 -10.31 -11.16 -2.41
C ASN A 217 -11.64 -11.42 -1.71
N LYS A 218 -11.94 -10.76 -0.59
CA LYS A 218 -13.17 -11.00 0.16
C LYS A 218 -14.39 -10.40 -0.56
N PRO A 219 -15.50 -11.17 -0.70
CA PRO A 219 -16.74 -10.62 -1.22
C PRO A 219 -17.28 -9.52 -0.30
N VAL A 220 -17.84 -8.46 -0.90
CA VAL A 220 -18.40 -7.34 -0.14
C VAL A 220 -19.89 -7.61 0.10
N PRO A 221 -20.35 -7.72 1.35
CA PRO A 221 -21.77 -7.84 1.62
C PRO A 221 -22.49 -6.53 1.30
N GLU A 222 -23.60 -6.58 0.55
CA GLU A 222 -24.46 -5.41 0.37
C GLU A 222 -25.21 -5.10 1.68
N GLU A 223 -24.96 -3.90 2.20
CA GLU A 223 -25.65 -3.36 3.38
C GLU A 223 -27.18 -3.40 3.17
N ASN A 224 -27.91 -3.89 4.18
CA ASN A 224 -29.38 -3.94 4.22
C ASN A 224 -30.07 -4.90 3.23
N SER A 225 -29.36 -5.91 2.69
CA SER A 225 -29.99 -6.97 1.90
C SER A 225 -30.36 -8.20 2.74
N SER A 226 -31.64 -8.59 2.69
CA SER A 226 -32.15 -9.87 3.21
C SER A 226 -32.68 -10.68 2.03
N PRO A 227 -32.00 -11.74 1.56
CA PRO A 227 -30.78 -12.38 2.06
C PRO A 227 -29.48 -11.63 1.70
N VAL A 228 -28.39 -11.90 2.43
CA VAL A 228 -27.05 -11.30 2.24
C VAL A 228 -26.60 -11.51 0.79
N LYS A 229 -26.65 -10.44 -0.01
CA LYS A 229 -26.08 -10.45 -1.35
C LYS A 229 -24.59 -10.14 -1.24
N LEU A 230 -23.78 -11.12 -1.61
CA LEU A 230 -22.34 -11.00 -1.66
C LEU A 230 -21.93 -10.50 -3.05
N LEU A 231 -21.32 -9.32 -3.11
CA LEU A 231 -20.74 -8.81 -4.33
C LEU A 231 -19.43 -9.53 -4.62
N LYS A 232 -19.22 -9.84 -5.91
CA LYS A 232 -17.99 -10.47 -6.38
C LYS A 232 -16.79 -9.57 -6.03
N PRO A 233 -15.75 -10.11 -5.39
CA PRO A 233 -14.56 -9.34 -5.05
C PRO A 233 -13.89 -8.78 -6.30
N ASN A 234 -13.40 -7.54 -6.20
CA ASN A 234 -12.59 -6.91 -7.23
C ASN A 234 -11.17 -6.67 -6.70
N PRO A 235 -10.27 -7.66 -6.82
CA PRO A 235 -8.89 -7.55 -6.34
C PRO A 235 -8.04 -6.54 -7.14
N LYS A 236 -8.62 -5.93 -8.18
CA LYS A 236 -7.97 -4.87 -8.97
C LYS A 236 -8.56 -3.49 -8.67
N SER A 237 -9.42 -3.35 -7.65
CA SER A 237 -9.96 -2.06 -7.25
C SER A 237 -8.90 -1.23 -6.50
N VAL A 238 -8.99 0.11 -6.55
CA VAL A 238 -8.10 1.00 -5.78
C VAL A 238 -8.41 0.95 -4.29
N ASN A 239 -9.67 0.69 -3.92
CA ASN A 239 -10.12 0.63 -2.53
C ASN A 239 -9.61 -0.63 -1.82
N SER A 240 -9.39 -1.71 -2.57
CA SER A 240 -8.80 -2.97 -2.07
C SER A 240 -7.27 -2.92 -1.96
N ALA A 241 -6.63 -1.77 -2.15
CA ALA A 241 -5.18 -1.65 -2.03
C ALA A 241 -4.76 -1.49 -0.56
N VAL A 242 -3.83 -2.33 -0.10
CA VAL A 242 -3.24 -2.20 1.23
C VAL A 242 -2.37 -0.93 1.29
N PRO A 243 -2.54 -0.06 2.30
CA PRO A 243 -1.67 1.10 2.50
C PRO A 243 -0.20 0.69 2.72
N ALA A 244 0.74 1.42 2.10
CA ALA A 244 2.17 1.14 2.21
C ALA A 244 2.70 1.25 3.65
N GLU A 245 2.11 2.13 4.47
CA GLU A 245 2.48 2.30 5.88
C GLU A 245 2.18 1.05 6.69
N LEU A 246 0.99 0.47 6.54
CA LEU A 246 0.61 -0.77 7.22
C LEU A 246 1.45 -1.95 6.74
N ALA A 247 1.72 -2.03 5.43
CA ALA A 247 2.60 -3.05 4.85
C ALA A 247 4.02 -2.95 5.43
N ASN A 248 4.57 -1.74 5.56
CA ASN A 248 5.90 -1.52 6.15
C ASN A 248 5.96 -1.88 7.64
N LYS A 249 4.93 -1.56 8.43
CA LYS A 249 4.84 -1.99 9.84
C LYS A 249 4.83 -3.52 9.95
N ALA A 250 4.01 -4.19 9.12
CA ALA A 250 3.95 -5.65 9.07
C ALA A 250 5.28 -6.29 8.65
N LEU A 251 5.97 -5.70 7.66
CA LEU A 251 7.31 -6.14 7.25
C LEU A 251 8.33 -5.98 8.37
N GLY A 252 8.31 -4.88 9.13
CA GLY A 252 9.21 -4.68 10.26
C GLY A 252 9.11 -5.80 11.30
N VAL A 253 7.88 -6.15 11.70
CA VAL A 253 7.65 -7.26 12.64
C VAL A 253 8.06 -8.61 12.06
N ALA A 254 7.84 -8.83 10.77
CA ALA A 254 8.25 -10.06 10.09
C ALA A 254 9.79 -10.21 9.97
N ILE A 255 10.49 -9.10 9.75
CA ILE A 255 11.95 -9.00 9.76
C ILE A 255 12.48 -9.32 11.17
N GLU A 256 11.86 -8.76 12.22
CA GLU A 256 12.24 -9.05 13.62
C GLU A 256 12.10 -10.53 13.98
N GLN A 257 11.07 -11.20 13.46
CA GLN A 257 10.86 -12.64 13.62
C GLN A 257 11.83 -13.51 12.81
N LYS A 258 12.65 -12.92 11.92
CA LYS A 258 13.61 -13.64 11.05
C LYS A 258 13.00 -14.78 10.24
N ASN A 259 11.76 -14.62 9.77
CA ASN A 259 11.09 -15.62 8.93
C ASN A 259 11.04 -15.14 7.47
N LEU A 260 12.03 -15.53 6.66
CA LEU A 260 12.14 -15.06 5.28
C LEU A 260 10.92 -15.43 4.39
N PRO A 261 10.42 -16.68 4.36
CA PRO A 261 9.24 -17.03 3.56
C PRO A 261 8.02 -16.16 3.86
N LEU A 262 7.82 -15.80 5.13
CA LEU A 262 6.72 -14.97 5.57
C LEU A 262 6.86 -13.52 5.06
N VAL A 263 8.06 -12.97 5.10
CA VAL A 263 8.35 -11.62 4.56
C VAL A 263 8.03 -11.57 3.07
N LEU A 264 8.51 -12.55 2.30
CA LEU A 264 8.25 -12.63 0.87
C LEU A 264 6.74 -12.74 0.58
N ALA A 265 6.01 -13.55 1.36
CA ALA A 265 4.56 -13.67 1.25
C ALA A 265 3.82 -12.36 1.58
N ILE A 266 4.31 -11.55 2.53
CA ILE A 266 3.76 -10.21 2.79
C ILE A 266 3.98 -9.31 1.58
N ILE A 267 5.19 -9.29 1.01
CA ILE A 267 5.51 -8.44 -0.16
C ILE A 267 4.63 -8.81 -1.36
N ASP A 268 4.40 -10.10 -1.60
CA ASP A 268 3.57 -10.59 -2.69
C ASP A 268 2.09 -10.19 -2.54
N ASN A 269 1.55 -10.24 -1.33
CA ASN A 269 0.15 -9.86 -1.07
C ASN A 269 -0.07 -8.35 -0.94
N THR A 270 0.98 -7.55 -0.76
CA THR A 270 0.89 -6.09 -0.57
C THR A 270 1.38 -5.32 -1.78
N PHE A 271 2.70 -5.18 -1.96
CA PHE A 271 3.31 -4.34 -2.99
C PHE A 271 3.15 -4.91 -4.40
N CYS A 272 3.11 -6.25 -4.53
CA CYS A 272 2.95 -6.89 -5.84
C CYS A 272 1.48 -6.97 -6.30
N ALA A 273 0.53 -6.62 -5.43
CA ALA A 273 -0.88 -6.71 -5.72
C ALA A 273 -1.30 -5.75 -6.86
N PRO A 274 -2.16 -6.18 -7.80
CA PRO A 274 -2.62 -5.32 -8.89
C PRO A 274 -3.43 -4.11 -8.39
N ALA A 275 -4.10 -4.24 -7.24
CA ALA A 275 -4.75 -3.12 -6.54
C ALA A 275 -3.74 -2.03 -6.14
N PHE A 276 -2.59 -2.42 -5.59
CA PHE A 276 -1.55 -1.49 -5.14
C PHE A 276 -0.97 -0.69 -6.29
N HIS A 277 -0.66 -1.34 -7.41
CA HIS A 277 -0.20 -0.67 -8.63
C HIS A 277 -1.18 0.39 -9.15
N ARG A 278 -2.49 0.09 -9.14
CA ARG A 278 -3.53 1.02 -9.57
C ARG A 278 -3.70 2.17 -8.57
N ALA A 279 -3.67 1.87 -7.28
CA ALA A 279 -3.71 2.89 -6.23
C ALA A 279 -2.49 3.82 -6.30
N LYS A 280 -1.31 3.30 -6.61
CA LYS A 280 -0.10 4.09 -6.85
C LYS A 280 -0.26 5.03 -8.03
N ILE A 281 -0.77 4.54 -9.17
CA ILE A 281 -1.05 5.40 -10.33
C ILE A 281 -2.04 6.50 -9.95
N PHE A 282 -3.13 6.15 -9.26
CA PHE A 282 -4.14 7.13 -8.87
C PHE A 282 -3.61 8.19 -7.88
N LYS A 283 -2.89 7.76 -6.83
CA LYS A 283 -2.38 8.66 -5.79
C LYS A 283 -1.15 9.47 -6.22
N LYS A 284 -0.19 8.84 -6.91
CA LYS A 284 1.11 9.45 -7.25
C LYS A 284 1.14 10.06 -8.65
N ALA A 285 0.42 9.49 -9.63
CA ALA A 285 0.32 10.07 -10.96
C ALA A 285 -0.94 10.92 -11.17
N GLY A 286 -1.96 10.82 -10.32
CA GLY A 286 -3.19 11.60 -10.45
C GLY A 286 -2.98 13.11 -10.41
N VAL A 287 -2.29 13.61 -9.39
CA VAL A 287 -2.00 15.05 -9.22
C VAL A 287 -1.23 15.64 -10.42
N PRO A 288 -0.07 15.08 -10.84
CA PRO A 288 0.66 15.64 -11.99
C PRO A 288 -0.11 15.51 -13.31
N LEU A 289 -0.89 14.45 -13.52
CA LEU A 289 -1.71 14.29 -14.73
C LEU A 289 -2.83 15.34 -14.80
N ILE A 290 -3.48 15.64 -13.69
CA ILE A 290 -4.50 16.70 -13.63
C ILE A 290 -3.85 18.06 -13.92
N GLY A 291 -2.67 18.33 -13.34
CA GLY A 291 -1.91 19.55 -13.60
C GLY A 291 -1.55 19.70 -15.08
N LEU A 292 -1.08 18.63 -15.72
CA LEU A 292 -0.73 18.63 -17.14
C LEU A 292 -1.95 18.78 -18.05
N ALA A 293 -3.09 18.19 -17.68
CA ALA A 293 -4.35 18.34 -18.41
C ALA A 293 -4.90 19.78 -18.33
N ALA A 294 -4.73 20.46 -17.19
CA ALA A 294 -5.11 21.85 -17.00
C ALA A 294 -4.10 22.85 -17.60
N ALA A 295 -2.89 22.40 -17.94
CA ALA A 295 -1.81 23.27 -18.39
C ALA A 295 -2.14 24.12 -19.63
N PRO A 296 -2.81 23.63 -20.69
CA PRO A 296 -3.16 24.47 -21.85
C PRO A 296 -4.10 25.63 -21.48
N ALA A 297 -5.08 25.40 -20.61
CA ALA A 297 -5.98 26.45 -20.16
C ALA A 297 -5.24 27.51 -19.31
N ALA A 298 -4.35 27.07 -18.43
CA ALA A 298 -3.50 27.97 -17.63
C ALA A 298 -2.53 28.77 -18.51
N CYS A 299 -1.87 28.13 -19.48
CA CYS A 299 -0.98 28.79 -20.43
C CYS A 299 -1.73 29.83 -21.25
N TYR A 300 -2.96 29.54 -21.69
CA TYR A 300 -3.80 30.50 -22.40
C TYR A 300 -4.14 31.72 -21.54
N ALA A 301 -4.52 31.51 -20.27
CA ALA A 301 -4.78 32.61 -19.33
C ALA A 301 -3.53 33.48 -19.12
N VAL A 302 -2.37 32.87 -18.87
CA VAL A 302 -1.10 33.58 -18.72
C VAL A 302 -0.73 34.34 -20.00
N ALA A 303 -0.91 33.73 -21.17
CA ALA A 303 -0.66 34.38 -22.45
C ALA A 303 -1.60 35.57 -22.70
N SER A 304 -2.88 35.44 -22.32
CA SER A 304 -3.86 36.53 -22.43
C SER A 304 -3.53 37.73 -21.55
N TRP A 305 -3.01 37.48 -20.35
CA TRP A 305 -2.50 38.52 -19.47
C TRP A 305 -1.21 39.13 -20.01
N ALA A 306 -0.27 38.31 -20.45
CA ALA A 306 1.02 38.77 -20.99
C ALA A 306 0.84 39.66 -22.24
N ALA A 307 -0.14 39.37 -23.08
CA ALA A 307 -0.44 40.16 -24.27
C ALA A 307 -0.88 41.60 -23.95
N THR A 308 -1.39 41.89 -22.74
CA THR A 308 -1.78 43.26 -22.36
C THR A 308 -0.60 44.21 -22.16
N PHE A 309 0.62 43.68 -21.97
CA PHE A 309 1.82 44.50 -21.79
C PHE A 309 2.45 44.96 -23.12
N GLN A 310 2.00 44.43 -24.26
CA GLN A 310 2.56 44.75 -25.57
C GLN A 310 1.56 45.56 -26.40
N ASN A 311 1.97 46.76 -26.84
CA ASN A 311 1.15 47.63 -27.71
C ASN A 311 1.58 47.60 -29.19
N THR A 312 2.57 46.78 -29.55
CA THR A 312 3.20 46.79 -30.88
C THR A 312 2.65 45.73 -31.85
N MET A 313 1.87 44.75 -31.36
CA MET A 313 1.26 43.69 -32.17
C MET A 313 -0.25 43.61 -31.90
N ASP A 314 -1.00 43.06 -32.86
CA ASP A 314 -2.41 42.71 -32.67
C ASP A 314 -2.53 41.72 -31.48
N PRO A 315 -3.44 41.95 -30.51
CA PRO A 315 -3.64 41.09 -29.35
C PRO A 315 -3.80 39.61 -29.69
N ASN A 316 -4.41 39.27 -30.83
CA ASN A 316 -4.58 37.87 -31.25
C ASN A 316 -3.25 37.20 -31.63
N VAL A 317 -2.35 37.96 -32.28
CA VAL A 317 -1.03 37.45 -32.67
C VAL A 317 -0.11 37.38 -31.45
N ALA A 318 -0.16 38.39 -30.58
CA ALA A 318 0.62 38.43 -29.35
C ALA A 318 0.26 37.27 -28.40
N THR A 319 -1.04 37.01 -28.19
CA THR A 319 -1.51 35.88 -27.37
C THR A 319 -1.11 34.54 -27.97
N GLY A 320 -1.21 34.37 -29.30
CA GLY A 320 -0.81 33.14 -29.98
C GLY A 320 0.68 32.81 -29.80
N ILE A 321 1.55 33.81 -29.96
CA ILE A 321 3.00 33.65 -29.77
C ILE A 321 3.33 33.36 -28.30
N ALA A 322 2.77 34.13 -27.37
CA ALA A 322 2.99 33.92 -25.93
C ALA A 322 2.46 32.56 -25.44
N PHE A 323 1.31 32.12 -25.94
CA PHE A 323 0.75 30.81 -25.66
C PHE A 323 1.65 29.69 -26.17
N ALA A 324 2.12 29.78 -27.41
CA ALA A 324 3.03 28.78 -27.98
C ALA A 324 4.34 28.71 -27.18
N ALA A 325 4.91 29.85 -26.80
CA ALA A 325 6.14 29.92 -26.03
C ALA A 325 5.99 29.32 -24.62
N THR A 326 4.92 29.70 -23.89
CA THR A 326 4.63 29.18 -22.55
C THR A 326 4.31 27.69 -22.57
N LEU A 327 3.50 27.23 -23.54
CA LEU A 327 3.18 25.82 -23.70
C LEU A 327 4.43 24.99 -24.05
N ALA A 328 5.31 25.50 -24.91
CA ALA A 328 6.57 24.84 -25.22
C ALA A 328 7.49 24.73 -24.00
N TYR A 329 7.57 25.79 -23.18
CA TYR A 329 8.35 25.77 -21.93
C TYR A 329 7.79 24.77 -20.92
N VAL A 330 6.47 24.76 -20.70
CA VAL A 330 5.81 23.81 -19.79
C VAL A 330 5.93 22.38 -20.31
N GLY A 331 5.77 22.16 -21.62
CA GLY A 331 5.97 20.86 -22.26
C GLY A 331 7.42 20.35 -22.12
N GLY A 332 8.40 21.21 -22.35
CA GLY A 332 9.82 20.88 -22.18
C GLY A 332 10.17 20.54 -20.73
N THR A 333 9.80 21.41 -19.79
CA THR A 333 10.09 21.20 -18.35
C THR A 333 9.36 19.99 -17.77
N SER A 334 8.10 19.76 -18.14
CA SER A 334 7.35 18.56 -17.72
C SER A 334 7.97 17.27 -18.25
N SER A 335 8.45 17.25 -19.50
CA SER A 335 9.14 16.09 -20.06
C SER A 335 10.43 15.75 -19.29
N MET A 336 11.22 16.77 -18.92
CA MET A 336 12.42 16.60 -18.10
C MET A 336 12.08 16.15 -16.68
N GLY A 337 10.99 16.66 -16.09
CA GLY A 337 10.51 16.22 -14.79
C GLY A 337 10.13 14.74 -14.76
N ILE A 338 9.45 14.24 -15.81
CA ILE A 338 9.13 12.82 -15.94
C ILE A 338 10.40 11.98 -16.03
N LEU A 339 11.39 12.42 -16.81
CA LEU A 339 12.68 11.73 -16.88
C LEU A 339 13.34 11.71 -15.51
N ALA A 340 13.48 12.85 -14.83
CA ALA A 340 14.09 12.94 -13.51
C ALA A 340 13.43 12.01 -12.47
N ILE A 341 12.09 12.00 -12.41
CA ILE A 341 11.34 11.12 -11.47
C ILE A 341 11.54 9.64 -11.81
N THR A 342 11.60 9.30 -13.10
CA THR A 342 11.73 7.90 -13.53
C THR A 342 13.16 7.39 -13.52
N THR A 343 14.16 8.29 -13.49
CA THR A 343 15.59 7.96 -13.44
C THR A 343 16.21 8.11 -12.05
N ALA A 344 15.49 8.67 -11.07
CA ALA A 344 16.01 8.83 -9.71
C ALA A 344 16.41 7.47 -9.11
N ASN A 345 17.65 7.39 -8.62
CA ASN A 345 18.29 6.14 -8.17
C ASN A 345 18.87 6.20 -6.75
N ASP A 346 18.72 7.33 -6.04
CA ASP A 346 19.40 7.60 -4.77
C ASP A 346 18.96 6.70 -3.61
N GLN A 347 17.84 6.00 -3.78
CA GLN A 347 17.21 5.14 -2.78
C GLN A 347 17.56 3.65 -2.94
N MET A 348 18.54 3.31 -3.79
CA MET A 348 18.97 1.93 -4.01
C MET A 348 20.27 1.65 -3.25
N GLU A 349 20.18 0.87 -2.17
CA GLU A 349 21.36 0.52 -1.37
C GLU A 349 21.99 -0.81 -1.81
N ARG A 350 21.19 -1.88 -1.83
CA ARG A 350 21.65 -3.24 -2.15
C ARG A 350 20.94 -3.82 -3.37
N VAL A 351 19.66 -3.51 -3.54
CA VAL A 351 18.82 -4.06 -4.60
C VAL A 351 18.64 -3.05 -5.72
N VAL A 352 19.11 -3.40 -6.92
CA VAL A 352 19.11 -2.55 -8.12
C VAL A 352 18.38 -3.24 -9.27
N TRP A 353 17.83 -2.47 -10.21
CA TRP A 353 17.19 -3.02 -11.40
C TRP A 353 18.20 -3.65 -12.38
N ILE A 354 17.83 -4.79 -12.98
CA ILE A 354 18.57 -5.36 -14.12
C ILE A 354 18.55 -4.35 -15.28
N PRO A 355 19.69 -4.15 -16.00
CA PRO A 355 19.71 -3.33 -17.21
C PRO A 355 18.71 -3.83 -18.24
N GLY A 356 17.98 -2.91 -18.89
CA GLY A 356 16.97 -3.24 -19.91
C GLY A 356 15.52 -3.19 -19.41
N ILE A 357 15.26 -3.07 -18.10
CA ILE A 357 13.90 -2.87 -17.58
C ILE A 357 13.40 -1.46 -17.94
N PRO A 358 12.19 -1.32 -18.54
CA PRO A 358 11.66 -0.02 -18.93
C PRO A 358 11.36 0.86 -17.71
N LEU A 359 11.62 2.16 -17.84
CA LEU A 359 11.46 3.16 -16.78
C LEU A 359 10.07 3.16 -16.13
N ARG A 360 9.01 2.91 -16.92
CA ARG A 360 7.63 2.79 -16.40
C ARG A 360 7.48 1.65 -15.39
N GLN A 361 8.09 0.50 -15.67
CA GLN A 361 7.99 -0.65 -14.78
C GLN A 361 8.80 -0.43 -13.50
N ARG A 362 9.98 0.21 -13.61
CA ARG A 362 10.78 0.62 -12.45
C ARG A 362 9.96 1.53 -11.53
N TRP A 363 9.38 2.59 -12.08
CA TRP A 363 8.54 3.51 -11.29
C TRP A 363 7.35 2.79 -10.64
N LEU A 364 6.66 1.90 -11.37
CA LEU A 364 5.49 1.20 -10.83
C LEU A 364 5.87 0.26 -9.66
N ARG A 365 6.96 -0.51 -9.84
CA ARG A 365 7.45 -1.53 -8.91
C ARG A 365 8.48 -0.99 -7.91
N GLU A 366 8.67 0.32 -7.85
CA GLU A 366 9.69 0.92 -6.97
C GLU A 366 9.46 0.61 -5.48
N GLU A 367 8.21 0.47 -5.05
CA GLU A 367 7.89 0.11 -3.65
C GLU A 367 8.22 -1.37 -3.36
N GLU A 368 8.02 -2.25 -4.35
CA GLU A 368 8.43 -3.66 -4.25
C GLU A 368 9.96 -3.74 -4.10
N ARG A 369 10.71 -3.00 -4.92
CA ARG A 369 12.16 -2.92 -4.80
C ARG A 369 12.60 -2.36 -3.45
N ALA A 370 12.02 -1.25 -3.01
CA ALA A 370 12.35 -0.64 -1.71
C ALA A 370 12.05 -1.57 -0.53
N ALA A 371 10.96 -2.36 -0.59
CA ALA A 371 10.68 -3.38 0.41
C ALA A 371 11.74 -4.50 0.38
N MET A 372 12.13 -4.99 -0.80
CA MET A 372 13.20 -5.98 -0.94
C MET A 372 14.56 -5.47 -0.47
N ASP A 373 14.86 -4.20 -0.72
CA ASP A 373 16.09 -3.54 -0.29
C ASP A 373 16.18 -3.51 1.24
N ARG A 374 15.09 -3.14 1.92
CA ARG A 374 15.01 -3.19 3.40
C ARG A 374 15.22 -4.60 3.94
N VAL A 375 14.63 -5.60 3.29
CA VAL A 375 14.80 -7.01 3.64
C VAL A 375 16.25 -7.44 3.46
N ALA A 376 16.88 -7.10 2.32
CA ALA A 376 18.29 -7.36 2.07
C ALA A 376 19.20 -6.68 3.10
N CYS A 377 18.94 -5.42 3.46
CA CYS A 377 19.70 -4.71 4.49
C CYS A 377 19.51 -5.30 5.89
N ALA A 378 18.38 -5.92 6.18
CA ALA A 378 18.12 -6.55 7.48
C ALA A 378 18.66 -7.98 7.61
N TRP A 379 18.64 -8.75 6.51
CA TRP A 379 19.12 -10.13 6.50
C TRP A 379 20.64 -10.26 6.33
N GLY A 380 21.25 -9.36 5.55
CA GLY A 380 22.69 -9.40 5.34
C GLY A 380 23.48 -8.50 6.28
N PHE A 381 24.78 -8.41 6.04
CA PHE A 381 25.69 -7.58 6.82
C PHE A 381 25.39 -6.10 6.59
N LYS A 382 25.36 -5.37 7.72
CA LYS A 382 25.22 -3.90 7.70
C LYS A 382 26.48 -3.24 7.14
N ASP A 383 27.64 -3.83 7.44
CA ASP A 383 28.96 -3.31 7.07
C ASP A 383 29.20 -3.40 5.55
N PRO A 384 29.46 -2.26 4.86
CA PRO A 384 29.65 -2.25 3.41
C PRO A 384 30.75 -3.17 2.89
N TYR A 385 31.83 -3.36 3.66
CA TYR A 385 32.99 -4.19 3.28
C TYR A 385 32.74 -5.70 3.38
N MET A 386 31.76 -6.11 4.17
CA MET A 386 31.38 -7.52 4.34
C MET A 386 30.26 -7.94 3.38
N ARG A 387 29.67 -6.97 2.66
CA ARG A 387 28.63 -7.25 1.65
C ARG A 387 29.23 -8.14 0.56
N GLY A 388 28.48 -9.12 0.09
CA GLY A 388 28.92 -10.08 -0.92
C GLY A 388 29.56 -11.36 -0.36
N GLU A 389 30.04 -11.37 0.88
CA GLU A 389 30.54 -12.58 1.57
C GLU A 389 29.43 -13.40 2.25
N GLU A 390 28.18 -12.98 2.08
CA GLU A 390 27.01 -13.58 2.72
C GLU A 390 26.70 -14.95 2.09
N VAL A 391 26.79 -15.98 2.94
CA VAL A 391 26.48 -17.36 2.60
C VAL A 391 25.35 -17.85 3.50
N GLY A 392 24.31 -18.41 2.89
CA GLY A 392 23.18 -19.00 3.59
C GLY A 392 22.12 -19.46 2.61
N GLU A 393 21.36 -20.49 3.00
CA GLU A 393 20.22 -20.98 2.21
C GLU A 393 19.16 -19.89 2.04
N GLU A 394 18.84 -19.17 3.12
CA GLU A 394 17.92 -18.04 3.10
C GLU A 394 18.44 -16.90 2.21
N TRP A 395 19.73 -16.60 2.28
CA TRP A 395 20.34 -15.55 1.46
C TRP A 395 20.34 -15.91 -0.03
N ALA A 396 20.65 -17.16 -0.37
CA ALA A 396 20.56 -17.67 -1.73
C ALA A 396 19.11 -17.64 -2.25
N SER A 397 18.14 -18.02 -1.40
CA SER A 397 16.71 -17.98 -1.72
C SER A 397 16.23 -16.55 -1.98
N LEU A 398 16.66 -15.59 -1.16
CA LEU A 398 16.36 -14.17 -1.37
C LEU A 398 16.97 -13.66 -2.68
N ARG A 399 18.23 -14.00 -2.97
CA ARG A 399 18.91 -13.64 -4.22
C ARG A 399 18.19 -14.21 -5.45
N GLU A 400 17.78 -15.46 -5.40
CA GLU A 400 16.99 -16.10 -6.46
C GLU A 400 15.63 -15.40 -6.63
N PHE A 401 14.92 -15.11 -5.54
CA PHE A 401 13.64 -14.41 -5.58
C PHE A 401 13.74 -13.02 -6.21
N ILE A 402 14.75 -12.24 -5.82
CA ILE A 402 15.04 -10.92 -6.37
C ILE A 402 15.42 -11.04 -7.86
N GLY A 403 16.23 -12.04 -8.22
CA GLY A 403 16.62 -12.35 -9.59
C GLY A 403 15.43 -12.68 -10.50
N MET A 404 14.51 -13.53 -10.03
CA MET A 404 13.27 -13.86 -10.75
C MET A 404 12.40 -12.64 -11.03
N ARG A 405 12.50 -11.60 -10.19
CA ARG A 405 11.74 -10.35 -10.29
C ARG A 405 12.44 -9.28 -11.15
N GLY A 406 13.56 -9.59 -11.78
CA GLY A 406 14.29 -8.65 -12.63
C GLY A 406 15.14 -7.65 -11.84
N MET A 407 15.50 -7.99 -10.61
CA MET A 407 16.36 -7.18 -9.75
C MET A 407 17.68 -7.92 -9.51
N ILE A 408 18.73 -7.17 -9.20
CA ILE A 408 20.05 -7.68 -8.84
C ILE A 408 20.29 -7.31 -7.39
N LEU A 409 20.60 -8.31 -6.59
CA LEU A 409 21.09 -8.14 -5.23
C LEU A 409 22.61 -7.98 -5.27
N ASP A 410 23.12 -6.94 -4.63
CA ASP A 410 24.54 -6.59 -4.55
C ASP A 410 25.22 -6.57 -5.92
N LYS A 411 24.89 -5.55 -6.72
CA LYS A 411 25.58 -5.33 -7.99
C LYS A 411 27.05 -4.99 -7.71
N THR A 412 27.98 -5.76 -8.28
CA THR A 412 29.43 -5.62 -8.06
C THR A 412 29.93 -4.20 -8.32
N GLU A 413 29.41 -3.52 -9.34
CA GLU A 413 29.76 -2.14 -9.69
C GLU A 413 29.37 -1.10 -8.61
N LEU A 414 28.47 -1.44 -7.69
CA LEU A 414 28.01 -0.56 -6.61
C LEU A 414 28.57 -0.97 -5.25
N MET A 415 29.40 -2.01 -5.21
CA MET A 415 30.06 -2.45 -3.99
C MET A 415 31.34 -1.64 -3.77
N VAL A 416 31.45 -1.07 -2.57
CA VAL A 416 32.62 -0.28 -2.16
C VAL A 416 33.87 -1.17 -2.18
N GLY A 417 34.86 -0.80 -2.99
CA GLY A 417 36.14 -1.51 -3.09
C GLY A 417 36.22 -2.59 -4.18
N MET A 418 35.19 -2.72 -5.03
CA MET A 418 35.21 -3.60 -6.21
C MET A 418 35.23 -2.84 -7.57
N GLU A 419 35.63 -1.56 -7.56
CA GLU A 419 35.80 -0.72 -8.77
C GLU A 419 37.08 -0.98 -9.55
#